data_AF-A0A293N2X5-F1
#
_entry.id   AF-A0A293N2X5-F1
#
_cell.length_a   1.000
_cell.length_b   1.000
_cell.length_c   1.000
_cell.angle_alpha   90.00
_cell.angle_beta   90.00
_cell.angle_gamma   90.00
#
_symmetry.space_group_name_H-M   'P 1'
#
loop_
_entity.id
_entity.type
_entity.pdbx_description
1 polymer ?
#
loop_
_entity_poly.entity_id
_entity_poly.type
_entity_poly.pdbx_seq_one_letter_code
_entity_poly.pdbx_strand_id
1 'polypeptide(L)'
;MQSSVPVERCTFMLARSVYRKAQLQLTLPPNPNPPKDSFVSVHASKPEIRHVFREQEKRPPAVLSNLFCGLVLAPLLILLILWLKLGANISGFPFSLSAFLFHLGLAAIFGLFYCFWVNLNMFTTLKYLAGVGAITFISGHSLLSSITQKK
;
A
#
# COMPACT_ATOMS: atom_id res chain seq x y z
N MET A 1 40.43 28.22 78.03
CA MET A 1 39.53 28.84 79.01
C MET A 1 38.11 28.52 78.57
N GLN A 2 37.49 27.45 79.08
CA GLN A 2 36.57 27.47 80.25
C GLN A 2 35.42 28.46 79.98
N SER A 3 34.17 28.04 79.81
CA SER A 3 33.40 27.38 80.87
C SER A 3 32.09 26.75 80.36
N SER A 4 31.79 25.58 80.92
CA SER A 4 30.54 24.82 80.96
C SER A 4 29.41 25.51 81.72
N VAL A 5 28.17 25.50 81.21
CA VAL A 5 26.91 25.51 82.00
C VAL A 5 25.71 25.08 81.10
N PRO A 6 24.54 24.64 81.62
CA PRO A 6 24.25 23.27 82.05
C PRO A 6 23.05 22.63 81.33
N VAL A 7 22.90 21.32 81.52
CA VAL A 7 21.76 20.49 81.12
C VAL A 7 20.58 20.76 82.08
N GLU A 8 19.57 21.51 81.63
CA GLU A 8 18.29 21.68 82.32
C GLU A 8 17.24 20.78 81.67
N ARG A 9 17.02 19.64 82.32
CA ARG A 9 16.10 18.58 81.96
C ARG A 9 14.72 18.91 82.54
N CYS A 10 13.94 19.76 81.87
CA CYS A 10 12.53 19.98 82.23
C CYS A 10 11.63 19.04 81.43
N THR A 11 11.48 17.83 81.97
CA THR A 11 10.49 16.83 81.58
C THR A 11 9.08 17.38 81.83
N PHE A 12 8.38 17.85 80.80
CA PHE A 12 6.93 17.94 80.85
C PHE A 12 6.32 16.84 80.00
N MET A 13 5.85 15.82 80.71
CA MET A 13 5.06 14.71 80.23
C MET A 13 3.82 15.22 79.49
N LEU A 14 3.75 15.00 78.17
CA LEU A 14 2.60 14.40 77.50
C LEU A 14 3.09 13.71 76.22
N ALA A 15 3.97 12.72 76.40
CA ALA A 15 4.29 11.77 75.33
C ALA A 15 3.08 10.87 75.12
N ARG A 16 2.20 11.22 74.18
CA ARG A 16 1.18 10.31 73.67
C ARG A 16 1.91 9.18 72.96
N SER A 17 2.18 8.10 73.70
CA SER A 17 3.04 7.04 73.20
C SER A 17 2.30 6.19 72.17
N VAL A 18 2.62 6.41 70.89
CA VAL A 18 2.15 5.60 69.77
C VAL A 18 3.03 4.37 69.71
N TYR A 19 2.66 3.32 70.45
CA TYR A 19 3.33 2.03 70.35
C TYR A 19 2.75 1.23 69.18
N ARG A 20 3.62 0.78 68.27
CA ARG A 20 3.27 -0.17 67.20
C ARG A 20 2.98 -1.54 67.84
N LYS A 21 1.69 -1.91 67.92
CA LYS A 21 1.25 -3.15 68.60
C LYS A 21 1.43 -4.42 67.76
N ALA A 22 1.30 -4.35 66.44
CA ALA A 22 1.48 -5.50 65.55
C ALA A 22 1.77 -5.04 64.10
N GLN A 23 2.45 -5.88 63.32
CA GLN A 23 2.55 -5.75 61.87
C GLN A 23 1.74 -6.88 61.25
N LEU A 24 0.61 -6.54 60.61
CA LEU A 24 -0.23 -7.51 59.93
C LEU A 24 0.33 -7.75 58.53
N GLN A 25 0.90 -8.93 58.29
CA GLN A 25 1.31 -9.37 56.95
C GLN A 25 0.11 -10.01 56.25
N LEU A 26 -0.72 -9.17 55.62
CA LEU A 26 -1.89 -9.63 54.87
C LEU A 26 -1.44 -10.11 53.48
N THR A 27 -1.32 -11.43 53.30
CA THR A 27 -1.08 -12.00 51.96
C THR A 27 -2.43 -12.17 51.27
N LEU A 28 -2.82 -11.18 50.46
CA LEU A 28 -4.03 -11.26 49.66
C LEU A 28 -3.79 -12.19 48.46
N PRO A 29 -4.79 -12.99 48.05
CA PRO A 29 -4.69 -13.78 46.83
C PRO A 29 -4.50 -12.85 45.61
N PRO A 30 -3.71 -13.26 44.60
CA PRO A 30 -3.41 -12.41 43.45
C PRO A 30 -4.69 -12.04 42.71
N ASN A 31 -4.98 -10.74 42.65
CA ASN A 31 -6.06 -10.23 41.80
C ASN A 31 -5.61 -10.33 40.33
N PRO A 32 -6.35 -11.05 39.46
CA PRO A 32 -5.98 -11.21 38.05
C PRO A 32 -5.97 -9.91 37.24
N ASN A 33 -6.64 -8.86 37.71
CA ASN A 33 -6.61 -7.53 37.10
C ASN A 33 -6.52 -6.45 38.21
N PRO A 34 -5.32 -6.12 38.70
CA PRO A 34 -5.17 -5.08 39.72
C PRO A 34 -5.59 -3.71 39.15
N PRO A 35 -6.34 -2.89 39.90
CA PRO A 35 -6.52 -1.48 39.58
C PRO A 35 -5.14 -0.83 39.44
N LYS A 36 -4.92 -0.03 38.39
CA LYS A 36 -3.64 0.64 38.16
C LYS A 36 -3.29 1.49 39.39
N ASP A 37 -2.15 1.20 40.03
CA ASP A 37 -1.71 1.86 41.26
C ASP A 37 -1.70 3.38 41.10
N SER A 38 -2.59 4.06 41.82
CA SER A 38 -2.70 5.52 41.87
C SER A 38 -1.53 6.20 42.60
N PHE A 39 -0.59 5.42 43.13
CA PHE A 39 0.65 5.88 43.77
C PHE A 39 1.83 6.04 42.80
N VAL A 40 1.68 5.59 41.55
CA VAL A 40 2.65 5.91 40.49
C VAL A 40 2.48 7.39 40.14
N SER A 41 3.54 8.18 40.32
CA SER A 41 3.52 9.61 39.99
C SER A 41 2.91 9.81 38.60
N VAL A 42 1.83 10.59 38.50
CA VAL A 42 1.08 10.84 37.26
C VAL A 42 1.99 11.31 36.12
N HIS A 43 3.18 11.84 36.46
CA HIS A 43 4.21 12.35 35.56
C HIS A 43 5.41 11.42 35.34
N ALA A 44 5.38 10.15 35.78
CA ALA A 44 6.43 9.19 35.46
C ALA A 44 6.45 8.88 33.95
N SER A 45 7.65 8.79 33.38
CA SER A 45 7.83 8.39 31.98
C SER A 45 7.29 6.97 31.77
N LYS A 46 6.44 6.80 30.75
CA LYS A 46 5.92 5.48 30.35
C LYS A 46 6.99 4.73 29.56
N PRO A 47 6.99 3.38 29.62
CA PRO A 47 7.86 2.61 28.74
C PRO A 47 7.58 2.93 27.27
N GLU A 48 8.64 2.93 26.46
CA GLU A 48 8.56 3.17 25.02
C GLU A 48 7.75 2.05 24.34
N ILE A 49 6.71 2.42 23.58
CA ILE A 49 5.90 1.47 22.81
C ILE A 49 6.59 1.22 21.47
N ARG A 50 7.01 -0.03 21.23
CA ARG A 50 7.57 -0.44 19.93
C ARG A 50 6.48 -1.04 19.06
N HIS A 51 6.10 -0.34 18.00
CA HIS A 51 5.21 -0.88 16.99
C HIS A 51 5.96 -1.95 16.18
N VAL A 52 5.52 -3.20 16.26
CA VAL A 52 6.02 -4.28 15.40
C VAL A 52 5.27 -4.27 14.08
N PHE A 53 6.00 -4.06 12.99
CA PHE A 53 5.41 -4.13 11.66
C PHE A 53 5.12 -5.58 11.29
N ARG A 54 4.10 -5.78 10.45
CA ARG A 54 3.81 -7.08 9.85
C ARG A 54 5.00 -7.50 8.99
N GLU A 55 5.43 -8.75 9.14
CA GLU A 55 6.46 -9.32 8.29
C GLU A 55 5.98 -9.37 6.82
N GLN A 56 6.90 -9.12 5.89
CA GLN A 56 6.58 -9.16 4.47
C GLN A 56 6.23 -10.59 4.05
N GLU A 57 5.13 -10.73 3.31
CA GLU A 57 4.70 -12.03 2.80
C GLU A 57 5.74 -12.62 1.83
N LYS A 58 5.99 -13.93 1.98
CA LYS A 58 6.96 -14.65 1.16
C LYS A 58 6.46 -14.73 -0.28
N ARG A 59 7.24 -14.20 -1.21
CA ARG A 59 6.95 -14.25 -2.66
C ARG A 59 7.31 -15.63 -3.24
N PRO A 60 6.59 -16.13 -4.25
CA PRO A 60 6.94 -17.36 -4.94
C PRO A 60 8.29 -17.23 -5.67
N PRO A 61 8.97 -18.36 -5.97
CA PRO A 61 10.23 -18.34 -6.70
C PRO A 61 10.05 -17.79 -8.13
N ALA A 62 10.96 -16.90 -8.55
CA ALA A 62 10.88 -16.23 -9.85
C ALA A 62 10.84 -17.18 -11.04
N VAL A 63 11.49 -18.35 -10.95
CA VAL A 63 11.47 -19.38 -11.99
C VAL A 63 10.04 -19.82 -12.28
N LEU A 64 9.24 -20.09 -11.24
CA LEU A 64 7.86 -20.53 -11.41
C LEU A 64 7.00 -19.44 -12.06
N SER A 65 7.15 -18.18 -11.61
CA SER A 65 6.45 -17.04 -12.20
C SER A 65 6.79 -16.84 -13.68
N ASN A 66 8.07 -16.97 -14.05
CA ASN A 66 8.52 -16.83 -15.44
C ASN A 66 8.01 -17.95 -16.35
N LEU A 67 7.95 -19.20 -15.85
CA LEU A 67 7.39 -20.34 -16.59
C LEU A 67 5.92 -20.10 -16.94
N PHE A 68 5.11 -19.64 -15.98
CA PHE A 68 3.70 -19.33 -16.25
C PHE A 68 3.52 -18.11 -17.14
N CYS A 69 4.38 -17.09 -17.02
CA CYS A 69 4.39 -15.96 -17.96
C CYS A 69 4.64 -16.44 -19.40
N GLY A 70 5.61 -17.35 -19.61
CA GLY A 70 5.84 -17.98 -20.90
C GLY A 70 4.65 -18.80 -21.40
N LEU A 71 4.00 -19.56 -20.51
CA LEU A 71 2.81 -20.34 -20.85
C LEU A 71 1.64 -19.46 -21.30
N VAL A 72 1.45 -18.29 -20.69
CA VAL A 72 0.43 -17.31 -21.10
C VAL A 72 0.73 -16.70 -22.48
N LEU A 73 2.01 -16.56 -22.84
CA LEU A 73 2.44 -16.07 -24.16
C LEU A 73 2.33 -17.14 -25.26
N ALA A 74 2.36 -18.43 -24.90
CA ALA A 74 2.39 -19.52 -25.87
C ALA A 74 1.18 -19.56 -26.84
N PRO A 75 -0.09 -19.39 -26.41
CA PRO A 75 -1.24 -19.33 -27.32
C PRO A 75 -1.14 -18.21 -28.36
N LEU A 76 -0.58 -17.06 -27.99
CA LEU A 76 -0.37 -15.93 -28.89
C LEU A 76 0.67 -16.29 -29.98
N LEU A 77 1.77 -16.94 -29.59
CA LEU A 77 2.78 -17.41 -30.55
C LEU A 77 2.22 -18.47 -31.51
N ILE A 78 1.42 -19.42 -30.99
CA ILE A 78 0.76 -20.44 -31.80
C ILE A 78 -0.18 -19.79 -32.84
N LEU A 79 -0.96 -18.78 -32.43
CA LEU A 79 -1.83 -18.03 -33.33
C LEU A 79 -1.04 -17.38 -34.49
N LEU A 80 0.08 -16.72 -34.18
CA LEU A 80 0.92 -16.07 -35.19
C LEU A 80 1.51 -17.09 -36.18
N ILE A 81 2.02 -18.23 -35.70
CA ILE A 81 2.53 -19.31 -36.55
C ILE A 81 1.42 -19.85 -37.46
N LEU A 82 0.23 -20.06 -36.92
CA LEU A 82 -0.89 -20.60 -37.68
C LEU A 82 -1.32 -19.66 -38.81
N TRP A 83 -1.36 -18.34 -38.57
CA TRP A 83 -1.63 -17.36 -39.63
C TRP A 83 -0.59 -17.39 -40.75
N LEU A 84 0.70 -17.54 -40.41
CA LEU A 84 1.76 -17.69 -41.42
C LEU A 84 1.58 -18.96 -42.25
N LYS A 85 1.20 -20.09 -41.62
CA LYS A 85 0.97 -21.36 -42.33
C LYS A 85 -0.29 -21.35 -43.19
N LEU A 86 -1.34 -20.65 -42.76
CA LEU A 86 -2.60 -20.52 -43.51
C LEU A 86 -2.51 -19.48 -44.64
N GLY A 87 -1.44 -18.71 -44.73
CA GLY A 87 -1.28 -17.67 -45.74
C GLY A 87 -2.21 -16.47 -45.50
N ALA A 88 -2.40 -16.06 -44.25
CA ALA A 88 -3.17 -14.85 -43.92
C ALA A 88 -2.60 -13.64 -44.69
N ASN A 89 -3.41 -13.09 -45.60
CA ASN A 89 -2.97 -12.06 -46.54
C ASN A 89 -3.39 -10.65 -46.07
N ILE A 90 -2.51 -9.67 -46.28
CA ILE A 90 -2.72 -8.24 -45.98
C ILE A 90 -3.01 -7.43 -47.26
N SER A 91 -3.08 -8.07 -48.44
CA SER A 91 -3.30 -7.43 -49.74
C SER A 91 -4.61 -6.65 -49.85
N GLY A 92 -5.57 -6.89 -48.95
CA GLY A 92 -6.84 -6.15 -48.88
C GLY A 92 -6.75 -4.80 -48.17
N PHE A 93 -5.56 -4.36 -47.74
CA PHE A 93 -5.42 -3.09 -47.02
C PHE A 93 -5.68 -1.88 -47.96
N PRO A 94 -6.69 -1.04 -47.67
CA PRO A 94 -6.91 0.17 -48.45
C PRO A 94 -5.82 1.20 -48.12
N PHE A 95 -4.97 1.52 -49.11
CA PHE A 95 -4.01 2.61 -49.00
C PHE A 95 -4.69 3.98 -49.10
N SER A 96 -5.54 4.31 -48.11
CA SER A 96 -6.21 5.61 -47.97
C SER A 96 -5.71 6.33 -46.72
N LEU A 97 -5.78 7.66 -46.75
CA LEU A 97 -5.39 8.49 -45.60
C LEU A 97 -6.19 8.12 -44.35
N SER A 98 -7.49 7.85 -44.50
CA SER A 98 -8.38 7.43 -43.41
C SER A 98 -7.98 6.07 -42.83
N ALA A 99 -7.51 5.13 -43.66
CA ALA A 99 -7.01 3.85 -43.19
C ALA A 99 -5.78 4.00 -42.31
N PHE A 100 -4.83 4.85 -42.74
CA PHE A 100 -3.61 5.12 -42.00
C PHE A 100 -3.92 5.82 -40.66
N LEU A 101 -4.74 6.89 -40.67
CA LEU A 101 -5.14 7.60 -39.46
C LEU A 101 -5.88 6.69 -38.47
N PHE A 102 -6.74 5.80 -38.96
CA PHE A 102 -7.46 4.87 -38.10
C PHE A 102 -6.51 3.88 -37.40
N HIS A 103 -5.59 3.25 -38.14
CA HIS A 103 -4.65 2.28 -37.56
C HIS A 103 -3.63 2.96 -36.65
N LEU A 104 -3.14 4.15 -37.04
CA LEU A 104 -2.24 4.94 -36.21
C LEU A 104 -2.95 5.41 -34.92
N GLY A 105 -4.19 5.88 -35.04
CA GLY A 105 -5.02 6.28 -33.90
C GLY A 105 -5.30 5.11 -32.95
N LEU A 106 -5.62 3.94 -33.49
CA LEU A 106 -5.82 2.71 -32.71
C LEU A 106 -4.52 2.28 -31.99
N ALA A 107 -3.38 2.31 -32.69
CA ALA A 107 -2.07 2.05 -32.08
C ALA A 107 -1.73 3.07 -30.98
N ALA A 108 -2.05 4.34 -31.20
CA ALA A 108 -1.87 5.40 -30.20
C ALA A 108 -2.76 5.20 -28.96
N ILE A 109 -3.99 4.69 -29.11
CA ILE A 109 -4.86 4.35 -27.96
C ILE A 109 -4.26 3.19 -27.16
N PHE A 110 -3.80 2.11 -27.80
CA PHE A 110 -3.14 1.01 -27.08
C PHE A 110 -1.85 1.48 -26.39
N GLY A 111 -1.05 2.31 -27.06
CA GLY A 111 0.13 2.94 -26.48
C GLY A 111 -0.22 3.84 -25.28
N LEU A 112 -1.29 4.62 -25.37
CA LEU A 112 -1.79 5.46 -24.28
C LEU A 112 -2.19 4.62 -23.07
N PHE A 113 -2.84 3.47 -23.26
CA PHE A 113 -3.17 2.55 -22.17
C PHE A 113 -1.94 1.93 -21.53
N TYR A 114 -0.90 1.62 -22.29
CA TYR A 114 0.39 1.23 -21.72
C TYR A 114 1.01 2.36 -20.90
N CYS A 115 1.03 3.60 -21.42
CA CYS A 115 1.51 4.76 -20.67
C CYS A 115 0.71 5.01 -19.38
N PHE A 116 -0.61 4.83 -19.43
CA PHE A 116 -1.49 4.85 -18.25
C PHE A 116 -1.11 3.80 -17.22
N TRP A 117 -0.83 2.58 -17.67
CA TRP A 117 -0.38 1.52 -16.77
C TRP A 117 0.91 1.86 -16.02
N VAL A 118 1.87 2.51 -16.68
CA VAL A 118 3.19 2.77 -16.08
C VAL A 118 3.23 4.07 -15.26
N ASN A 119 2.65 5.18 -15.75
CA ASN A 119 2.90 6.50 -15.15
C ASN A 119 1.74 7.53 -15.19
N LEU A 120 0.73 7.42 -16.07
CA LEU A 120 -0.26 8.51 -16.22
C LEU A 120 -1.40 8.45 -15.20
N ASN A 121 -1.89 9.63 -14.82
CA ASN A 121 -3.11 9.78 -14.01
C ASN A 121 -4.38 9.61 -14.86
N MET A 122 -5.50 9.30 -14.20
CA MET A 122 -6.80 9.06 -14.84
C MET A 122 -7.28 10.25 -15.69
N PHE A 123 -7.32 11.46 -15.13
CA PHE A 123 -7.80 12.65 -15.86
C PHE A 123 -6.91 13.02 -17.05
N THR A 124 -5.59 12.88 -16.90
CA THR A 124 -4.64 13.13 -17.98
C THR A 124 -4.85 12.14 -19.13
N THR A 125 -5.03 10.87 -18.80
CA THR A 125 -5.33 9.80 -19.77
C THR A 125 -6.65 10.07 -20.48
N LEU A 126 -7.71 10.44 -19.76
CA LEU A 126 -9.00 10.78 -20.37
C LEU A 126 -8.90 11.97 -21.33
N LYS A 127 -8.11 13.00 -21.00
CA LYS A 127 -7.89 14.15 -21.90
C LYS A 127 -7.22 13.72 -23.20
N TYR A 128 -6.15 12.92 -23.12
CA TYR A 128 -5.47 12.40 -24.32
C TYR A 128 -6.35 11.43 -25.11
N LEU A 129 -7.08 10.56 -24.40
CA LEU A 129 -8.00 9.60 -25.02
C LEU A 129 -9.15 10.31 -25.72
N ALA A 130 -9.68 11.41 -25.18
CA ALA A 130 -10.70 12.20 -25.84
C ALA A 130 -10.19 12.78 -27.17
N GLY A 131 -8.97 13.33 -27.19
CA GLY A 131 -8.35 13.88 -28.40
C GLY A 131 -8.06 12.81 -29.46
N VAL A 132 -7.29 11.78 -29.10
CA VAL A 132 -6.92 10.69 -30.02
C VAL A 132 -8.16 9.87 -30.43
N GLY A 133 -9.09 9.65 -29.50
CA GLY A 133 -10.34 8.93 -29.72
C GLY A 133 -11.25 9.64 -30.71
N ALA A 134 -11.40 10.97 -30.65
CA ALA A 134 -12.18 11.71 -31.63
C ALA A 134 -11.62 11.57 -33.05
N ILE A 135 -10.29 11.68 -33.22
CA ILE A 135 -9.62 11.50 -34.52
C ILE A 135 -9.80 10.07 -35.03
N THR A 136 -9.62 9.08 -34.15
CA THR A 136 -9.77 7.66 -34.48
C THR A 136 -11.22 7.32 -34.86
N PHE A 137 -12.20 7.94 -34.20
CA PHE A 137 -13.62 7.75 -34.48
C PHE A 137 -14.00 8.27 -35.87
N ILE A 138 -13.60 9.51 -36.20
CA ILE A 138 -13.90 10.13 -37.50
C ILE A 138 -13.22 9.34 -38.63
N SER A 139 -11.93 9.05 -38.49
CA SER A 139 -11.18 8.28 -39.49
C SER A 139 -11.70 6.85 -39.66
N GLY A 140 -12.14 6.21 -38.56
CA GLY A 140 -12.78 4.89 -38.59
C GLY A 140 -14.10 4.90 -39.34
N HIS A 141 -14.96 5.90 -39.10
CA HIS A 141 -16.21 6.04 -39.87
C HIS A 141 -15.95 6.18 -41.37
N SER A 142 -15.01 7.03 -41.76
CA SER A 142 -14.62 7.20 -43.17
C SER A 142 -14.01 5.93 -43.77
N LEU A 143 -13.16 5.22 -43.01
CA LEU A 143 -12.54 3.96 -43.46
C LEU A 143 -13.60 2.89 -43.72
N LEU A 144 -14.50 2.64 -42.75
CA LEU A 144 -15.56 1.65 -42.89
C LEU A 144 -16.49 1.98 -44.07
N SER A 145 -16.85 3.24 -44.24
CA SER A 145 -17.64 3.70 -45.39
C SER A 145 -16.90 3.45 -46.72
N SER A 146 -15.60 3.71 -46.79
CA SER A 146 -14.82 3.47 -48.02
C SER A 146 -14.74 1.98 -48.41
N ILE A 147 -14.75 1.08 -47.42
CA ILE A 147 -14.72 -0.37 -47.66
C ILE A 147 -16.07 -0.86 -48.18
N THR A 148 -17.19 -0.33 -47.69
CA THR A 148 -18.53 -0.73 -48.16
C THR A 148 -18.82 -0.22 -49.56
N GLN A 149 -18.30 0.95 -49.95
CA GLN A 149 -18.45 1.50 -51.31
C GLN A 149 -17.57 0.81 -52.36
N LYS A 150 -16.50 0.11 -51.94
CA LYS A 150 -15.60 -0.64 -52.82
C LYS A 150 -16.05 -2.08 -53.10
N LYS A 151 -17.17 -2.50 -52.50
CA LYS A 151 -17.74 -3.84 -52.64
C LYS A 151 -18.79 -3.86 -53.74
#